data_AF-A0ABD6ACI4-F1
#
_entry.id   AF-A0ABD6ACI4-F1
#
_cell.length_a   1.000
_cell.length_b   1.000
_cell.length_c   1.000
_cell.angle_alpha   90.00
_cell.angle_beta   90.00
_cell.angle_gamma   90.00
#
_symmetry.space_group_name_H-M   'P 1'
#
loop_
_entity.id
_entity.type
_entity.pdbx_description
1 polymer ?
#
loop_
_entity_poly.entity_id
_entity_poly.type
_entity_poly.pdbx_seq_one_letter_code
_entity_poly.pdbx_strand_id
1 'polypeptide(L)'
;MRTAYQETVLAVEHYESVYGESLVTNLTAELGPEIATALQEDGPLALAVQQAVIASVGPAIQDRRAFLEVLDAEQASIDEAYREGDAIATELTEFDESETATSMDHSTICETIDELLERCRQLIDARQREIQERVVSRYTDGHDLCTYLYADGPGEWTYPVLTVAVSLNRHLEEIHHHLETDGSTGSTIR
;
A
#
# COMPACT_ATOMS: atom_id res chain seq x y z
N MET A 1 21.10 -20.94 22.29
CA MET A 1 20.69 -19.62 21.77
C MET A 1 20.40 -19.72 20.28
N ARG A 2 21.38 -20.10 19.44
CA ARG A 2 21.19 -20.43 18.02
C ARG A 2 19.97 -21.32 17.74
N THR A 3 19.92 -22.49 18.40
CA THR A 3 18.80 -23.43 18.31
C THR A 3 17.48 -22.81 18.74
N ALA A 4 17.45 -22.14 19.89
CA ALA A 4 16.23 -21.48 20.38
C ALA A 4 15.73 -20.37 19.44
N TYR A 5 16.63 -19.62 18.80
CA TYR A 5 16.27 -18.60 17.81
C TYR A 5 15.71 -19.24 16.54
N GLN A 6 16.33 -20.32 16.05
CA GLN A 6 15.84 -21.11 14.91
C GLN A 6 14.46 -21.70 15.20
N GLU A 7 14.25 -22.26 16.39
CA GLU A 7 13.00 -22.91 16.80
C GLU A 7 11.88 -21.92 17.14
N THR A 8 12.14 -20.61 17.15
CA THR A 8 11.15 -19.58 17.49
C THR A 8 10.96 -18.55 16.38
N VAL A 9 12.01 -17.80 16.06
CA VAL A 9 11.96 -16.69 15.09
C VAL A 9 11.96 -17.22 13.65
N LEU A 10 12.73 -18.28 13.37
CA LEU A 10 12.82 -18.86 12.03
C LEU A 10 11.86 -20.05 11.82
N ALA A 11 11.20 -20.52 12.88
CA ALA A 11 10.23 -21.62 12.84
C ALA A 11 8.82 -21.14 12.43
N VAL A 12 8.75 -20.18 11.50
CA VAL A 12 7.50 -19.70 10.91
C VAL A 12 7.21 -20.53 9.66
N GLU A 13 5.95 -20.94 9.49
CA GLU A 13 5.51 -21.63 8.30
C GLU A 13 5.85 -20.77 7.06
N HIS A 14 6.49 -21.38 6.06
CA HIS A 14 7.00 -20.72 4.84
C HIS A 14 8.23 -19.83 4.99
N TYR A 15 8.91 -19.76 6.15
CA TYR A 15 10.11 -18.93 6.30
C TYR A 15 11.20 -19.26 5.25
N GLU A 16 11.50 -20.55 5.08
CA GLU A 16 12.55 -21.01 4.15
C GLU A 16 12.17 -20.80 2.67
N SER A 17 10.88 -20.83 2.34
CA SER A 17 10.40 -20.63 0.97
C SER A 17 10.18 -19.16 0.59
N VAL A 18 9.85 -18.30 1.56
CA VAL A 18 9.50 -16.88 1.33
C VAL A 18 10.69 -15.96 1.59
N TYR A 19 11.45 -16.21 2.67
CA TYR A 19 12.61 -15.38 3.01
C TYR A 19 13.92 -16.08 2.65
N GLY A 20 14.07 -17.35 3.02
CA GLY A 20 15.28 -18.13 2.73
C GLY A 20 16.58 -17.54 3.29
N GLU A 21 16.48 -16.53 4.18
CA GLU A 21 17.63 -15.84 4.72
C GLU A 21 18.42 -16.74 5.65
N SER A 22 19.75 -16.60 5.60
CA SER A 22 20.60 -17.28 6.58
C SER A 22 20.33 -16.75 7.98
N LEU A 23 20.49 -17.61 8.99
CA LEU A 23 20.42 -17.20 10.40
C LEU A 23 21.28 -15.97 10.70
N VAL A 24 22.47 -15.87 10.10
CA VAL A 24 23.40 -14.75 10.32
C VAL A 24 22.85 -13.45 9.74
N THR A 25 22.25 -13.52 8.55
CA THR A 25 21.57 -12.39 7.91
C THR A 25 20.46 -11.87 8.81
N ASN A 26 19.57 -12.76 9.26
CA ASN A 26 18.43 -12.41 10.09
C ASN A 26 18.86 -11.86 11.46
N LEU A 27 19.84 -12.49 12.12
CA LEU A 27 20.41 -11.99 13.38
C LEU A 27 21.06 -10.61 13.23
N THR A 28 21.72 -10.34 12.11
CA THR A 28 22.36 -9.05 11.84
C THR A 28 21.32 -7.95 11.67
N ALA A 29 20.26 -8.22 10.91
CA ALA A 29 19.15 -7.30 10.73
C ALA A 29 18.42 -7.01 12.05
N GLU A 30 18.27 -8.02 12.90
CA GLU A 30 17.45 -7.93 14.12
C GLU A 30 18.18 -7.41 15.35
N LEU A 31 19.43 -7.85 15.55
CA LEU A 31 20.20 -7.59 16.78
C LEU A 31 21.47 -6.78 16.52
N GLY A 32 21.78 -6.50 15.26
CA GLY A 32 23.00 -5.79 14.85
C GLY A 32 24.20 -6.72 14.59
N PRO A 33 25.18 -6.24 13.82
CA PRO A 33 26.31 -7.05 13.34
C PRO A 33 27.24 -7.53 14.46
N GLU A 34 27.40 -6.75 15.53
CA GLU A 34 28.27 -7.12 16.66
C GLU A 34 27.74 -8.34 17.40
N ILE A 35 26.43 -8.39 17.63
CA ILE A 35 25.75 -9.50 18.31
C ILE A 35 25.71 -10.72 17.38
N ALA A 36 25.39 -10.53 16.10
CA ALA A 36 25.39 -11.62 15.12
C ALA A 36 26.77 -12.30 14.99
N THR A 37 27.85 -11.53 15.06
CA THR A 37 29.22 -12.05 15.04
C THR A 37 29.54 -12.83 16.32
N ALA A 38 29.22 -12.28 17.49
CA ALA A 38 29.46 -12.94 18.77
C ALA A 38 28.66 -14.25 18.93
N LEU A 39 27.49 -14.36 18.28
CA LEU A 39 26.66 -15.56 18.27
C LEU A 39 27.13 -16.64 17.26
N GLN A 40 28.11 -16.33 16.41
CA GLN A 40 28.72 -17.31 15.51
C GLN A 40 29.87 -18.07 16.16
N GLU A 41 30.54 -17.50 17.16
CA GLU A 41 31.64 -18.15 17.87
C GLU A 41 31.16 -19.44 18.59
N ASP A 42 31.89 -20.54 18.40
CA ASP A 42 31.62 -21.79 19.10
C ASP A 42 32.12 -21.71 20.55
N GLY A 43 31.19 -21.57 21.50
CA GLY A 43 31.51 -21.51 22.92
C GLY A 43 30.36 -21.02 23.80
N PRO A 44 30.54 -21.01 25.14
CA PRO A 44 29.59 -20.40 26.04
C PRO A 44 29.50 -18.89 25.79
N LEU A 45 28.27 -18.37 25.70
CA LEU A 45 28.02 -16.94 25.53
C LEU A 45 28.62 -16.15 26.70
N ALA A 46 29.57 -15.28 26.40
CA ALA A 46 30.11 -14.34 27.38
C ALA A 46 28.98 -13.48 27.97
N LEU A 47 29.09 -13.15 29.26
CA LEU A 47 28.07 -12.36 29.98
C LEU A 47 27.79 -11.02 29.29
N ALA A 48 28.83 -10.38 28.74
CA ALA A 48 28.69 -9.14 27.98
C ALA A 48 27.82 -9.30 26.73
N VAL A 49 27.92 -10.43 26.03
CA VAL A 49 27.09 -10.75 24.86
C VAL A 49 25.64 -11.00 25.27
N GLN A 50 25.42 -11.68 26.40
CA GLN A 50 24.06 -11.86 26.94
C GLN A 50 23.40 -10.53 27.30
N GLN A 51 24.15 -9.62 27.93
CA GLN A 51 23.66 -8.28 28.26
C GLN A 51 23.37 -7.46 27.00
N ALA A 52 24.23 -7.54 25.98
CA ALA A 52 24.02 -6.89 24.69
C ALA A 52 22.75 -7.41 23.99
N VAL A 53 22.52 -8.73 23.99
CA VAL A 53 21.29 -9.34 23.44
C VAL A 53 20.06 -8.82 24.19
N ILE A 54 20.07 -8.81 25.53
CA ILE A 54 18.92 -8.29 26.30
C ILE A 54 18.68 -6.81 25.99
N ALA A 55 19.75 -6.03 25.86
CA ALA A 55 19.66 -4.61 25.54
C ALA A 55 19.14 -4.34 24.11
N SER A 56 19.43 -5.21 23.13
CA SER A 56 18.97 -5.05 21.75
C SER A 56 17.55 -5.58 21.50
N VAL A 57 17.09 -6.56 22.29
CA VAL A 57 15.73 -7.11 22.18
C VAL A 57 14.65 -6.06 22.45
N GLY A 58 14.87 -5.16 23.42
CA GLY A 58 13.92 -4.09 23.73
C GLY A 58 13.63 -3.17 22.54
N PRO A 59 14.65 -2.51 21.96
CA PRO A 59 14.54 -1.75 20.73
C PRO A 59 13.97 -2.57 19.56
N ALA A 60 14.41 -3.81 19.36
CA ALA A 60 13.89 -4.65 18.29
C ALA A 60 12.37 -4.92 18.42
N ILE A 61 11.86 -5.09 19.63
CA ILE A 61 10.41 -5.22 19.88
C ILE A 61 9.69 -3.91 19.58
N GLN A 62 10.25 -2.77 20.02
CA GLN A 62 9.65 -1.45 19.77
C GLN A 62 9.58 -1.16 18.27
N ASP A 63 10.65 -1.44 17.54
CA ASP A 63 10.71 -1.20 16.11
C ASP A 63 9.73 -2.10 15.35
N ARG A 64 9.58 -3.38 15.75
CA ARG A 64 8.56 -4.26 15.15
C ARG A 64 7.14 -3.74 15.40
N ARG A 65 6.84 -3.25 16.61
CA ARG A 65 5.52 -2.67 16.93
C ARG A 65 5.24 -1.43 16.11
N ALA A 66 6.21 -0.52 16.00
CA ALA A 66 6.09 0.66 15.16
C ALA A 66 5.87 0.28 13.68
N PHE A 67 6.54 -0.77 13.20
CA PHE A 67 6.32 -1.26 11.83
C PHE A 67 4.93 -1.89 11.64
N LEU A 68 4.41 -2.63 12.63
CA LEU A 68 3.03 -3.12 12.59
C LEU A 68 2.03 -1.97 12.53
N GLU A 69 2.23 -0.89 13.28
CA GLU A 69 1.38 0.31 13.20
C GLU A 69 1.41 0.95 11.79
N VAL A 70 2.56 0.93 11.11
CA VAL A 70 2.67 1.38 9.72
C VAL A 70 1.90 0.47 8.75
N LEU A 71 1.95 -0.86 8.96
CA LEU A 71 1.19 -1.83 8.15
C LEU A 71 -0.31 -1.71 8.38
N ASP A 72 -0.74 -1.57 9.64
CA ASP A 72 -2.16 -1.37 9.99
C ASP A 72 -2.69 -0.07 9.37
N ALA A 73 -1.90 1.01 9.41
CA ALA A 73 -2.26 2.27 8.77
C ALA A 73 -2.33 2.16 7.25
N GLU A 74 -1.41 1.41 6.62
CA GLU A 74 -1.46 1.14 5.18
C GLU A 74 -2.69 0.31 4.80
N GLN A 75 -3.02 -0.73 5.57
CA GLN A 75 -4.21 -1.52 5.34
C GLN A 75 -5.48 -0.66 5.44
N ALA A 76 -5.61 0.15 6.50
CA ALA A 76 -6.76 1.02 6.68
C ALA A 76 -6.90 2.06 5.55
N SER A 77 -5.78 2.59 5.05
CA SER A 77 -5.76 3.49 3.90
C SER A 77 -6.22 2.79 2.62
N ILE A 78 -5.76 1.57 2.35
CA ILE A 78 -6.21 0.77 1.19
C ILE A 78 -7.71 0.50 1.28
N ASP A 79 -8.21 0.14 2.47
CA ASP A 79 -9.64 -0.14 2.69
C ASP A 79 -10.52 1.11 2.48
N GLU A 80 -10.02 2.29 2.86
CA GLU A 80 -10.70 3.56 2.58
C GLU A 80 -10.70 3.87 1.08
N ALA A 81 -9.53 3.77 0.44
CA ALA A 81 -9.40 4.03 -0.98
C ALA A 81 -10.22 3.07 -1.86
N TYR A 82 -10.30 1.80 -1.44
CA TYR A 82 -11.17 0.80 -2.07
C TYR A 82 -12.63 1.21 -1.96
N ARG A 83 -13.10 1.57 -0.76
CA ARG A 83 -14.50 1.98 -0.55
C ARG A 83 -14.87 3.20 -1.37
N GLU A 84 -14.01 4.21 -1.44
CA GLU A 84 -14.27 5.40 -2.25
C GLU A 84 -14.27 5.07 -3.75
N GLY A 85 -13.27 4.30 -4.23
CA GLY A 85 -13.19 3.89 -5.63
C GLY A 85 -14.38 3.03 -6.06
N ASP A 86 -14.82 2.09 -5.21
CA ASP A 86 -15.99 1.23 -5.43
C ASP A 86 -17.29 2.05 -5.45
N ALA A 87 -17.42 3.05 -4.56
CA ALA A 87 -18.56 3.96 -4.56
C ALA A 87 -18.65 4.77 -5.87
N ILE A 88 -17.53 5.33 -6.33
CA ILE A 88 -17.47 6.07 -7.60
C ILE A 88 -17.80 5.14 -8.78
N ALA A 89 -17.23 3.94 -8.83
CA ALA A 89 -17.46 2.98 -9.91
C ALA A 89 -18.92 2.49 -9.93
N THR A 90 -19.51 2.24 -8.76
CA THR A 90 -20.91 1.85 -8.62
C THR A 90 -21.83 2.97 -9.11
N GLU A 91 -21.61 4.20 -8.65
CA GLU A 91 -22.42 5.36 -9.07
C GLU A 91 -22.30 5.62 -10.58
N LEU A 92 -21.11 5.47 -11.16
CA LEU A 92 -20.92 5.55 -12.60
C LEU A 92 -21.69 4.45 -13.36
N THR A 93 -21.65 3.22 -12.85
CA THR A 93 -22.37 2.09 -13.47
C THR A 93 -23.88 2.30 -13.38
N GLU A 94 -24.39 2.71 -12.21
CA GLU A 94 -25.80 3.04 -12.02
C GLU A 94 -26.24 4.21 -12.92
N PHE A 95 -25.37 5.20 -13.13
CA PHE A 95 -25.60 6.31 -14.05
C PHE A 95 -25.70 5.86 -15.51
N ASP A 96 -24.79 5.00 -15.97
CA ASP A 96 -24.76 4.46 -17.34
C ASP A 96 -25.94 3.52 -17.64
N GLU A 97 -26.33 2.68 -16.66
CA GLU A 97 -27.44 1.74 -16.79
C GLU A 97 -28.82 2.40 -16.67
N SER A 98 -28.89 3.63 -16.18
CA SER A 98 -30.16 4.28 -15.90
C SER A 98 -30.90 4.72 -17.16
N GLU A 99 -32.10 4.19 -17.41
CA GLU A 99 -33.05 4.78 -18.38
C GLU A 99 -33.34 6.26 -18.06
N THR A 100 -33.12 6.70 -16.82
CA THR A 100 -33.28 8.12 -16.45
C THR A 100 -32.18 9.00 -17.01
N ALA A 101 -30.97 8.52 -17.32
CA ALA A 101 -29.94 9.31 -18.02
C ALA A 101 -30.43 9.77 -19.41
N THR A 102 -31.34 9.01 -20.03
CA THR A 102 -32.00 9.42 -21.29
C THR A 102 -33.08 10.50 -21.08
N SER A 103 -33.56 10.67 -19.84
CA SER A 103 -34.59 11.66 -19.45
C SER A 103 -34.06 12.85 -18.65
N MET A 104 -32.83 12.75 -18.13
CA MET A 104 -32.15 13.79 -17.38
C MET A 104 -31.78 14.94 -18.30
N ASP A 105 -31.86 16.16 -17.79
CA ASP A 105 -31.33 17.30 -18.52
C ASP A 105 -29.81 17.19 -18.58
N HIS A 106 -29.24 17.67 -19.69
CA HIS A 106 -27.81 17.62 -19.96
C HIS A 106 -26.99 18.29 -18.85
N SER A 107 -27.52 19.35 -18.22
CA SER A 107 -26.88 20.01 -17.08
C SER A 107 -26.66 19.05 -15.91
N THR A 108 -27.65 18.24 -15.55
CA THR A 108 -27.54 17.32 -14.41
C THR A 108 -26.56 16.19 -14.71
N ILE A 109 -26.53 15.72 -15.96
CA ILE A 109 -25.54 14.73 -16.41
C ILE A 109 -24.12 15.28 -16.26
N CYS A 110 -23.87 16.50 -16.74
CA CYS A 110 -22.55 17.13 -16.60
C CYS A 110 -22.17 17.34 -15.13
N GLU A 111 -23.10 17.83 -14.30
CA GLU A 111 -22.89 18.01 -12.86
C GLU A 111 -22.49 16.70 -12.16
N THR A 112 -23.19 15.60 -12.42
CA THR A 112 -22.86 14.29 -11.85
C THR A 112 -21.47 13.80 -12.27
N ILE A 113 -21.13 13.92 -13.56
CA ILE A 113 -19.80 13.51 -14.05
C ILE A 113 -18.69 14.40 -13.47
N ASP A 114 -18.92 15.70 -13.34
CA ASP A 114 -17.97 16.63 -12.71
C ASP A 114 -17.74 16.29 -11.23
N GLU A 115 -18.80 15.93 -10.50
CA GLU A 115 -18.70 15.48 -9.10
C GLU A 115 -17.89 14.18 -8.98
N LEU A 116 -18.12 13.20 -9.86
CA LEU A 116 -17.37 11.94 -9.88
C LEU A 116 -15.89 12.16 -10.25
N LEU A 117 -15.61 13.06 -11.19
CA LEU A 117 -14.24 13.45 -11.57
C LEU A 117 -13.50 14.08 -10.40
N GLU A 118 -14.14 14.99 -9.68
CA GLU A 118 -13.56 15.65 -8.52
C GLU A 118 -13.26 14.65 -7.40
N ARG A 119 -14.18 13.73 -7.10
CA ARG A 119 -13.95 12.65 -6.12
C ARG A 119 -12.77 11.75 -6.51
N CYS A 120 -12.65 11.39 -7.79
CA CYS A 120 -11.49 10.66 -8.29
C CYS A 120 -10.17 11.42 -8.10
N ARG A 121 -10.15 12.73 -8.39
CA ARG A 121 -8.97 13.57 -8.19
C ARG A 121 -8.59 13.66 -6.72
N GLN A 122 -9.57 13.82 -5.83
CA GLN A 122 -9.35 13.82 -4.39
C GLN A 122 -8.77 12.50 -3.89
N LEU A 123 -9.27 11.37 -4.40
CA LEU A 123 -8.72 10.04 -4.10
C LEU A 123 -7.26 9.90 -4.54
N ILE A 124 -6.95 10.34 -5.77
CA ILE A 124 -5.57 10.33 -6.31
C ILE A 124 -4.66 11.21 -5.45
N ASP A 125 -5.05 12.44 -5.16
CA ASP A 125 -4.26 13.41 -4.40
C ASP A 125 -4.04 12.96 -2.96
N ALA A 126 -5.09 12.43 -2.31
CA ALA A 126 -4.98 11.86 -0.98
C ALA A 126 -3.95 10.72 -0.96
N ARG A 127 -4.04 9.80 -1.91
CA ARG A 127 -3.14 8.65 -1.96
C ARG A 127 -1.70 9.04 -2.29
N GLN A 128 -1.50 10.01 -3.20
CA GLN A 128 -0.16 10.53 -3.50
C GLN A 128 0.46 11.21 -2.27
N ARG A 129 -0.31 11.99 -1.51
CA ARG A 129 0.16 12.63 -0.28
C ARG A 129 0.59 11.61 0.76
N GLU A 130 -0.22 10.58 0.99
CA GLU A 130 0.12 9.50 1.94
C GLU A 130 1.42 8.78 1.57
N ILE A 131 1.63 8.51 0.28
CA ILE A 131 2.86 7.87 -0.20
C ILE A 131 4.07 8.80 0.01
N GLN A 132 3.93 10.10 -0.25
CA GLN A 132 5.02 11.08 -0.12
C GLN A 132 5.39 11.39 1.33
N GLU A 133 4.42 11.44 2.23
CA GLU A 133 4.63 11.75 3.67
C GLU A 133 5.18 10.55 4.46
N ARG A 134 5.28 9.39 3.82
CA ARG A 134 5.69 8.15 4.48
C ARG A 134 7.18 8.11 4.80
N VAL A 135 7.50 7.74 6.03
CA VAL A 135 8.88 7.56 6.51
C VAL A 135 9.37 6.17 6.13
N VAL A 136 10.59 6.09 5.57
CA VAL A 136 11.25 4.82 5.25
C VAL A 136 11.52 4.04 6.55
N SER A 137 11.02 2.80 6.61
CA SER A 137 11.23 1.91 7.75
C SER A 137 12.58 1.18 7.61
N ARG A 138 13.22 0.86 8.75
CA ARG A 138 14.43 0.01 8.74
C ARG A 138 14.18 -1.40 8.16
N TYR A 139 12.92 -1.85 8.13
CA TYR A 139 12.52 -3.17 7.63
C TYR A 139 12.34 -3.23 6.12
N THR A 140 12.29 -2.08 5.42
CA THR A 140 12.18 -2.09 3.96
C THR A 140 13.54 -2.11 3.28
N ASP A 141 14.64 -2.28 4.02
CA ASP A 141 16.03 -2.28 3.51
C ASP A 141 16.30 -1.08 2.57
N GLY A 142 15.77 0.09 2.94
CA GLY A 142 15.88 1.32 2.14
C GLY A 142 14.95 1.41 0.91
N HIS A 143 14.16 0.37 0.62
CA HIS A 143 13.12 0.40 -0.40
C HIS A 143 11.88 1.15 0.10
N ASP A 144 11.07 1.66 -0.83
CA ASP A 144 9.74 2.17 -0.53
C ASP A 144 8.86 1.02 0.03
N LEU A 145 8.03 1.33 1.03
CA LEU A 145 7.08 0.36 1.60
C LEU A 145 6.18 -0.24 0.51
N CYS A 146 5.80 0.55 -0.50
CA CYS A 146 4.97 0.06 -1.59
C CYS A 146 5.72 -0.98 -2.44
N THR A 147 7.04 -0.79 -2.66
CA THR A 147 7.87 -1.80 -3.30
C THR A 147 7.93 -3.07 -2.45
N TYR A 148 8.12 -2.92 -1.13
CA TYR A 148 8.16 -4.05 -0.21
C TYR A 148 6.85 -4.85 -0.18
N LEU A 149 5.70 -4.18 -0.21
CA LEU A 149 4.38 -4.84 -0.10
C LEU A 149 3.85 -5.41 -1.42
N TYR A 150 4.17 -4.79 -2.55
CA TYR A 150 3.52 -5.09 -3.83
C TYR A 150 4.44 -5.76 -4.87
N ALA A 151 5.73 -5.98 -4.58
CA ALA A 151 6.68 -6.56 -5.53
C ALA A 151 6.25 -7.91 -6.11
N ASP A 152 5.59 -8.76 -5.32
CA ASP A 152 5.16 -10.11 -5.72
C ASP A 152 3.69 -10.19 -6.17
N GLY A 153 3.05 -9.04 -6.40
CA GLY A 153 1.65 -8.97 -6.84
C GLY A 153 1.42 -9.59 -8.23
N PRO A 154 0.19 -10.03 -8.55
CA PRO A 154 -0.16 -10.62 -9.85
C PRO A 154 -0.04 -9.63 -11.04
N GLY A 155 0.30 -8.37 -10.79
CA GLY A 155 0.71 -7.39 -11.79
C GLY A 155 1.98 -6.68 -11.32
N GLU A 156 2.79 -6.17 -12.25
CA GLU A 156 3.94 -5.31 -11.97
C GLU A 156 3.49 -3.92 -11.44
N TRP A 157 2.62 -3.89 -10.43
CA TRP A 157 1.96 -2.69 -9.93
C TRP A 157 2.65 -2.23 -8.66
N THR A 158 3.46 -1.18 -8.75
CA THR A 158 4.08 -0.57 -7.57
C THR A 158 3.07 0.21 -6.71
N TYR A 159 1.98 0.70 -7.31
CA TYR A 159 0.97 1.53 -6.64
C TYR A 159 -0.46 1.15 -7.09
N PRO A 160 -1.00 -0.01 -6.63
CA PRO A 160 -2.25 -0.58 -7.15
C PRO A 160 -3.44 0.38 -7.04
N VAL A 161 -3.59 1.05 -5.91
CA VAL A 161 -4.68 2.03 -5.68
C VAL A 161 -4.60 3.19 -6.68
N LEU A 162 -3.41 3.75 -6.90
CA LEU A 162 -3.23 4.85 -7.87
C LEU A 162 -3.51 4.38 -9.30
N THR A 163 -3.08 3.17 -9.67
CA THR A 163 -3.36 2.60 -10.99
C THR A 163 -4.86 2.49 -11.25
N VAL A 164 -5.62 2.01 -10.27
CA VAL A 164 -7.09 1.90 -10.39
C VAL A 164 -7.73 3.29 -10.43
N ALA A 165 -7.39 4.18 -9.51
CA ALA A 165 -7.98 5.51 -9.42
C ALA A 165 -7.72 6.35 -10.69
N VAL A 166 -6.50 6.31 -11.24
CA VAL A 166 -6.17 6.98 -12.51
C VAL A 166 -6.92 6.36 -13.69
N SER A 167 -7.10 5.04 -13.69
CA SER A 167 -7.87 4.37 -14.75
C SER A 167 -9.35 4.77 -14.72
N LEU A 168 -9.93 4.89 -13.53
CA LEU A 168 -11.29 5.36 -13.32
C LEU A 168 -11.45 6.83 -13.72
N ASN A 169 -10.51 7.68 -13.30
CA ASN A 169 -10.50 9.10 -13.67
C ASN A 169 -10.43 9.30 -15.19
N ARG A 170 -9.55 8.58 -15.88
CA ARG A 170 -9.45 8.62 -17.35
C ARG A 170 -10.78 8.20 -18.01
N HIS A 171 -11.46 7.19 -17.47
CA HIS A 171 -12.73 6.74 -18.03
C HIS A 171 -13.81 7.81 -17.88
N LEU A 172 -13.89 8.49 -16.73
CA LEU A 172 -14.78 9.62 -16.52
C LEU A 172 -14.44 10.82 -17.42
N GLU A 173 -13.15 11.10 -17.66
CA GLU A 173 -12.73 12.16 -18.59
C GLU A 173 -13.14 11.86 -20.04
N GLU A 174 -13.09 10.60 -20.46
CA GLU A 174 -13.59 10.17 -21.77
C GLU A 174 -15.10 10.42 -21.89
N ILE A 175 -15.88 10.06 -20.86
CA ILE A 175 -17.33 10.31 -20.82
C ILE A 175 -17.63 11.81 -20.84
N HIS A 176 -16.93 12.59 -20.01
CA HIS A 176 -17.09 14.04 -19.94
C HIS A 176 -16.81 14.69 -21.30
N HIS A 177 -15.72 14.30 -21.98
CA HIS A 177 -15.40 14.83 -23.30
C HIS A 177 -16.47 14.51 -24.34
N HIS A 178 -17.03 13.29 -24.32
CA HIS A 178 -18.13 12.92 -25.21
C HIS A 178 -19.36 13.81 -24.98
N LEU A 179 -19.72 14.07 -23.73
CA LEU A 179 -20.85 14.95 -23.37
C LEU A 179 -20.66 16.39 -23.89
N GLU A 180 -19.47 16.97 -23.74
CA GLU A 180 -19.16 18.30 -24.26
C GLU A 180 -19.30 18.38 -25.80
N THR A 181 -18.84 17.34 -26.51
CA THR A 181 -18.92 17.29 -27.98
C THR A 181 -20.35 17.14 -28.51
N ASP A 182 -21.19 16.37 -27.83
CA ASP A 182 -22.59 16.16 -28.21
C ASP A 182 -23.47 17.37 -27.87
N GLY A 183 -23.22 18.04 -26.73
CA GLY A 183 -23.91 19.27 -26.33
C GLY A 183 -23.66 20.46 -27.27
N SER A 184 -22.46 20.56 -27.86
CA SER A 184 -22.11 21.62 -28.82
C SER A 184 -22.88 21.50 -30.14
N THR A 185 -23.20 20.28 -30.57
CA THR A 185 -23.89 20.01 -31.85
C THR A 185 -25.39 20.28 -31.77
N GLY A 186 -26.01 20.13 -30.59
CA GLY A 186 -27.44 20.41 -30.35
C GLY A 186 -27.82 21.90 -30.25
N SER A 187 -26.87 22.79 -29.97
CA SER A 187 -27.13 24.22 -29.74
C SER A 187 -27.23 25.08 -31.03
N THR A 188 -26.89 24.52 -32.20
CA THR A 188 -26.90 25.26 -33.49
C THR A 188 -28.27 25.23 -34.21
N ILE A 189 -29.28 24.54 -33.66
CA ILE A 189 -30.64 24.53 -34.24
C ILE A 189 -31.65 24.98 -33.17
N ARG A 190 -31.70 26.28 -32.87
CA ARG A 190 -32.93 26.90 -32.35
C ARG A 190 -33.00 28.40 -32.64
#